data_AF-A0A0U5BD60-F1
#
_entry.id   AF-A0A0U5BD60-F1
#
_cell.length_a   1.000
_cell.length_b   1.000
_cell.length_c   1.000
_cell.angle_alpha   90.00
_cell.angle_beta   90.00
_cell.angle_gamma   90.00
#
_symmetry.space_group_name_H-M   'P 1'
#
loop_
_entity.id
_entity.type
_entity.pdbx_description
1 polymer ?
#
loop_
_entity_poly.entity_id
_entity_poly.type
_entity_poly.pdbx_seq_one_letter_code
_entity_poly.pdbx_strand_id
1 'polypeptide(L)'
;MATSLLRQVFSRGIIAKIGYLLVRPGLERMKEWLDPRRYNGAVFVGLNGVVVKSHGGTDAEGFAAAVDVAMDMVTHGFNDGIRERLTHMGALLSHQQASMEREPAVTAS
;
A
#
# COMPACT_ATOMS: atom_id res chain seq x y z
N MET A 1 -9.91 15.77 11.59
CA MET A 1 -9.18 16.88 12.25
C MET A 1 -8.66 17.92 11.24
N ALA A 2 -7.96 17.53 10.16
CA ALA A 2 -7.49 18.47 9.15
C ALA A 2 -8.61 19.19 8.38
N THR A 3 -9.62 18.44 7.91
CA THR A 3 -10.79 18.97 7.19
C THR A 3 -11.64 19.93 8.01
N SER A 4 -11.78 19.69 9.32
CA SER A 4 -12.53 20.58 10.22
C SER A 4 -11.82 21.91 10.43
N LEU A 5 -10.48 21.92 10.54
CA LEU A 5 -9.68 23.15 10.65
C LEU A 5 -9.76 23.98 9.37
N LEU A 6 -9.63 23.35 8.19
CA LEU A 6 -9.79 24.02 6.90
C LEU A 6 -11.18 24.67 6.77
N ARG A 7 -12.23 23.93 7.14
CA ARG A 7 -13.59 24.46 7.15
C ARG A 7 -13.70 25.68 8.07
N GLN A 8 -13.07 25.65 9.24
CA GLN A 8 -13.07 26.76 10.18
C GLN A 8 -12.35 28.00 9.63
N VAL A 9 -11.19 27.83 8.98
CA VAL A 9 -10.41 28.92 8.38
C VAL A 9 -11.18 29.61 7.25
N PHE A 10 -11.72 28.84 6.30
CA PHE A 10 -12.43 29.41 5.14
C PHE A 10 -13.82 29.99 5.49
N SER A 11 -14.36 29.66 6.66
CA SER A 11 -15.65 30.19 7.13
C SER A 11 -15.56 31.54 7.86
N ARG A 12 -14.36 32.05 8.13
CA ARG A 12 -14.14 33.26 8.95
C ARG A 12 -14.48 34.60 8.29
N GLY A 13 -14.75 34.64 6.98
CA GLY A 13 -15.11 35.89 6.31
C GLY A 13 -15.32 35.78 4.80
N ILE A 14 -15.80 36.87 4.18
CA ILE A 14 -16.11 36.92 2.74
C ILE A 14 -14.86 36.71 1.87
N ILE A 15 -13.74 37.33 2.24
CA ILE A 15 -12.45 37.17 1.53
C ILE A 15 -11.98 35.71 1.57
N ALA A 16 -12.11 35.05 2.73
CA ALA A 16 -11.74 33.65 2.88
C ALA A 16 -12.62 32.73 2.02
N LYS A 17 -13.93 33.03 1.89
CA LYS A 17 -14.84 32.29 1.00
C LYS A 17 -14.48 32.45 -0.49
N ILE A 18 -14.06 33.64 -0.91
CA ILE A 18 -13.59 33.88 -2.28
C ILE A 18 -12.30 33.09 -2.52
N GLY A 19 -11.35 33.13 -1.58
CA GLY A 19 -10.13 32.31 -1.63
C GLY A 19 -10.43 30.81 -1.71
N TYR A 20 -11.39 30.31 -0.94
CA TYR A 20 -11.85 28.91 -1.01
C TYR A 20 -12.32 28.54 -2.41
N LEU A 21 -13.06 29.41 -3.10
CA LEU A 21 -13.57 29.13 -4.44
C LEU A 21 -12.44 28.87 -5.44
N LEU A 22 -11.35 29.65 -5.33
CA LEU A 22 -10.17 29.51 -6.18
C LEU A 22 -9.40 28.20 -5.93
N VAL A 23 -9.30 27.77 -4.67
CA VAL A 23 -8.53 26.57 -4.29
C VAL A 23 -9.37 25.29 -4.14
N ARG A 24 -10.70 25.40 -4.27
CA ARG A 24 -11.66 24.30 -4.07
C ARG A 24 -11.29 23.01 -4.83
N PRO A 25 -10.93 23.05 -6.13
CA PRO A 25 -10.59 21.82 -6.86
C PRO A 25 -9.40 21.07 -6.25
N GLY A 26 -8.36 21.80 -5.81
CA GLY A 26 -7.20 21.21 -5.15
C GLY A 26 -7.54 20.65 -3.76
N LEU A 27 -8.41 21.33 -3.01
CA LEU A 27 -8.86 20.86 -1.70
C LEU A 27 -9.72 19.60 -1.77
N GLU A 28 -10.57 19.46 -2.78
CA GLU A 28 -11.35 18.22 -2.97
C GLU A 28 -10.42 17.05 -3.32
N ARG A 29 -9.44 17.24 -4.20
CA ARG A 29 -8.43 16.22 -4.51
C ARG A 29 -7.60 15.83 -3.29
N MET A 30 -7.26 16.79 -2.44
CA MET A 30 -6.58 16.51 -1.17
C MET A 30 -7.47 15.71 -0.20
N LYS A 31 -8.78 15.98 -0.15
CA LYS A 31 -9.71 15.20 0.69
C LYS A 31 -9.75 13.74 0.26
N GLU A 32 -9.68 13.47 -1.04
CA GLU A 32 -9.59 12.10 -1.56
C GLU A 32 -8.30 11.37 -1.13
N TRP A 33 -7.18 12.08 -0.93
CA TRP A 33 -5.94 11.48 -0.42
C TRP A 33 -5.95 11.26 1.09
N LEU A 34 -6.73 12.05 1.81
CA LEU A 34 -6.86 11.98 3.26
C LEU A 34 -8.00 11.06 3.73
N ASP A 35 -8.75 10.45 2.81
CA ASP A 35 -9.86 9.57 3.14
C ASP A 35 -9.34 8.18 3.57
N PRO A 36 -9.46 7.81 4.86
CA PRO A 36 -8.98 6.53 5.35
C PRO A 36 -9.73 5.34 4.74
N ARG A 37 -10.96 5.55 4.24
CA ARG A 37 -11.79 4.48 3.66
C ARG A 37 -11.13 3.86 2.43
N ARG A 38 -10.30 4.64 1.73
CA ARG A 38 -9.55 4.17 0.54
C ARG A 38 -8.39 3.23 0.85
N TYR A 39 -8.01 3.09 2.12
CA TYR A 39 -6.90 2.26 2.56
C TYR A 39 -7.35 1.03 3.35
N ASN A 40 -8.59 0.56 3.14
CA ASN A 40 -9.08 -0.70 3.69
C ASN A 40 -8.50 -1.90 2.92
N GLY A 41 -8.71 -3.12 3.42
CA GLY A 41 -8.27 -4.36 2.79
C GLY A 41 -6.89 -4.81 3.27
N ALA A 42 -6.82 -5.33 4.50
CA ALA A 42 -5.59 -5.94 5.01
C ALA A 42 -5.27 -7.23 4.23
N VAL A 43 -4.10 -7.27 3.60
CA VAL A 43 -3.64 -8.40 2.78
C VAL A 43 -2.95 -9.45 3.65
N PHE A 44 -3.36 -10.71 3.50
CA PHE A 44 -2.76 -11.84 4.22
C PHE A 44 -1.84 -12.60 3.27
N VAL A 45 -0.53 -12.56 3.55
CA VAL A 45 0.52 -13.14 2.69
C VAL A 45 0.95 -14.51 3.24
N GLY A 46 1.42 -15.40 2.35
CA GLY A 46 1.90 -16.74 2.71
C GLY A 46 0.83 -17.83 2.61
N LEU A 47 -0.37 -17.48 2.14
CA LEU A 47 -1.44 -18.42 1.83
C LEU A 47 -1.40 -18.81 0.35
N ASN A 48 -2.06 -19.92 0.00
CA ASN A 48 -2.12 -20.42 -1.38
C ASN A 48 -3.02 -19.58 -2.32
N GLY A 49 -3.78 -18.62 -1.78
CA GLY A 49 -4.69 -17.76 -2.53
C GLY A 49 -4.65 -16.31 -2.05
N VAL A 50 -5.38 -15.44 -2.75
CA VAL A 50 -5.55 -14.04 -2.34
C VAL A 50 -6.57 -13.98 -1.22
N VAL A 51 -6.15 -13.46 -0.06
CA VAL A 51 -7.01 -13.27 1.11
C VAL A 51 -6.88 -11.83 1.57
N VAL A 52 -7.98 -11.10 1.51
CA VAL A 52 -8.09 -9.71 1.93
C VAL A 52 -9.16 -9.58 3.00
N LYS A 53 -8.80 -9.03 4.15
CA LYS A 53 -9.73 -8.74 5.25
C LYS A 53 -10.16 -7.28 5.22
N SER A 54 -11.47 -7.05 5.15
CA SER A 54 -12.04 -5.72 5.36
C SER A 54 -12.22 -5.40 6.85
N HIS A 55 -12.12 -4.12 7.21
CA HIS A 55 -12.47 -3.64 8.54
C HIS A 55 -13.98 -3.75 8.80
N GLY A 56 -14.39 -4.44 9.87
CA GLY A 56 -15.80 -4.78 10.10
C GLY A 56 -16.76 -3.59 10.28
N GLY A 57 -16.26 -2.42 10.67
CA GLY A 57 -17.04 -1.18 10.80
C GLY A 57 -17.03 -0.29 9.56
N THR A 58 -16.57 -0.78 8.40
CA THR A 58 -16.48 0.02 7.17
C THR A 58 -17.85 0.27 6.53
N ASP A 59 -17.97 1.37 5.80
CA ASP A 59 -19.08 1.63 4.89
C ASP A 59 -18.86 0.92 3.53
N ALA A 60 -19.83 1.07 2.62
CA ALA A 60 -19.81 0.43 1.30
C ALA A 60 -18.60 0.87 0.45
N GLU A 61 -18.20 2.14 0.51
CA GLU A 61 -17.03 2.65 -0.22
C GLU A 61 -15.74 2.02 0.30
N GLY A 62 -15.55 1.95 1.62
CA GLY A 62 -14.37 1.30 2.18
C GLY A 62 -14.39 -0.22 2.02
N PHE A 63 -15.56 -0.85 1.92
CA PHE A 63 -15.64 -2.28 1.55
C PHE A 63 -15.24 -2.50 0.08
N ALA A 64 -15.73 -1.65 -0.84
CA ALA A 64 -15.36 -1.69 -2.24
C ALA A 64 -13.84 -1.52 -2.42
N ALA A 65 -13.20 -0.62 -1.67
CA ALA A 65 -11.74 -0.48 -1.69
C ALA A 65 -11.01 -1.79 -1.33
N ALA A 66 -11.52 -2.58 -0.36
CA ALA A 66 -10.95 -3.88 -0.03
C ALA A 66 -11.15 -4.93 -1.15
N VAL A 67 -12.26 -4.85 -1.87
CA VAL A 67 -12.50 -5.70 -3.06
C VAL A 67 -11.58 -5.30 -4.21
N ASP A 68 -11.37 -4.00 -4.44
CA ASP A 68 -10.44 -3.50 -5.45
C ASP A 68 -9.01 -3.98 -5.17
N VAL A 69 -8.57 -3.98 -3.91
CA VAL A 69 -7.27 -4.56 -3.51
C VAL A 69 -7.21 -6.05 -3.86
N ALA A 70 -8.26 -6.82 -3.55
CA ALA A 70 -8.28 -8.26 -3.87
C ALA A 70 -8.25 -8.50 -5.39
N MET A 71 -9.01 -7.71 -6.15
CA MET A 71 -9.01 -7.76 -7.61
C MET A 71 -7.64 -7.43 -8.17
N ASP A 72 -7.00 -6.36 -7.71
CA ASP A 72 -5.67 -5.93 -8.14
C ASP A 72 -4.61 -7.02 -7.91
N MET A 73 -4.66 -7.68 -6.74
CA MET A 73 -3.78 -8.80 -6.42
C MET A 73 -3.97 -10.00 -7.35
N VAL A 74 -5.22 -10.30 -7.72
CA VAL A 74 -5.53 -11.41 -8.64
C VAL A 74 -5.10 -11.05 -10.06
N THR A 75 -5.42 -9.84 -10.54
CA THR A 75 -5.11 -9.41 -11.91
C THR A 75 -3.62 -9.32 -12.17
N HIS A 76 -2.83 -8.99 -11.15
CA HIS A 76 -1.37 -8.88 -11.25
C HIS A 76 -0.61 -10.12 -10.76
N GLY A 77 -1.30 -11.23 -10.48
CA GLY A 77 -0.66 -12.49 -10.10
C GLY A 77 0.23 -12.37 -8.86
N PHE A 78 -0.22 -11.63 -7.84
CA PHE A 78 0.58 -11.26 -6.67
C PHE A 78 1.26 -12.46 -5.99
N ASN A 79 0.52 -13.55 -5.78
CA ASN A 79 1.05 -14.76 -5.14
C ASN A 79 2.15 -15.43 -5.97
N ASP A 80 1.99 -15.46 -7.29
CA ASP A 80 3.00 -16.04 -8.19
C ASP A 80 4.25 -15.16 -8.21
N GLY A 81 4.07 -13.84 -8.24
CA GLY A 81 5.19 -12.89 -8.14
C GLY A 81 5.96 -12.98 -6.82
N ILE A 82 5.31 -13.34 -5.70
CA ILE A 82 6.01 -13.64 -4.45
C ILE A 82 6.77 -14.96 -4.55
N ARG A 83 6.11 -16.02 -5.06
CA ARG A 83 6.73 -17.34 -5.21
C ARG A 83 8.00 -17.27 -6.05
N GLU A 84 7.92 -16.62 -7.21
CA GLU A 84 9.04 -16.43 -8.12
C GLU A 84 10.21 -15.72 -7.43
N ARG A 85 9.96 -14.59 -6.76
CA ARG A 85 11.01 -13.83 -6.05
C ARG A 85 11.67 -14.65 -4.93
N LEU A 86 10.89 -15.39 -4.15
CA LEU A 86 11.42 -16.27 -3.10
C LEU A 86 12.29 -17.39 -3.69
N THR A 87 11.88 -17.98 -4.82
CA THR A 87 12.70 -18.98 -5.53
C THR A 87 14.02 -18.39 -6.01
N HIS A 88 14.01 -17.20 -6.61
CA HIS A 88 15.23 -16.50 -7.03
C HIS A 88 16.16 -16.19 -5.85
N MET A 89 15.61 -15.70 -4.74
CA MET A 89 16.40 -15.45 -3.52
C MET A 89 17.04 -16.73 -2.98
N GLY A 90 16.29 -17.85 -2.95
CA GLY A 90 16.83 -19.15 -2.56
C GLY A 90 18.02 -19.58 -3.43
N ALA A 91 17.89 -19.45 -4.75
CA ALA A 91 18.96 -19.79 -5.70
C ALA A 91 20.22 -18.92 -5.51
N LEU A 92 20.06 -17.62 -5.23
CA LEU A 92 21.17 -16.70 -4.95
C LEU A 92 21.90 -17.09 -3.65
N LEU A 93 21.15 -17.38 -2.59
CA LEU A 93 21.72 -17.79 -1.32
C LEU A 93 22.50 -19.11 -1.46
N SER A 94 21.99 -20.08 -2.21
CA SER A 94 22.70 -21.32 -2.49
C SER A 94 24.01 -21.12 -3.28
N HIS A 95 24.02 -20.20 -4.26
CA HIS A 95 25.25 -19.87 -4.99
C HIS A 95 26.29 -19.18 -4.09
N GLN A 96 25.85 -18.29 -3.20
CA GLN A 96 26.74 -17.62 -2.25
C GLN A 96 27.38 -18.62 -1.28
N GLN A 97 26.61 -19.57 -0.75
CA GLN A 97 27.12 -20.64 0.12
C GLN A 97 28.13 -21.53 -0.61
N ALA A 98 27.83 -21.96 -1.84
CA ALA A 98 28.73 -22.77 -2.64
C ALA A 98 30.04 -22.04 -3.03
N SER A 99 30.01 -20.71 -3.17
CA SER A 99 31.23 -19.91 -3.38
C SER A 99 32.07 -19.74 -2.11
N MET A 100 31.43 -19.65 -0.93
CA MET A 100 32.12 -19.55 0.37
C MET A 100 32.75 -20.88 0.79
N GLU A 101 32.14 -22.01 0.46
CA GLU A 101 32.71 -23.35 0.72
C GLU A 101 33.86 -23.72 -0.23
N ARG A 102 34.00 -23.01 -1.36
CA ARG A 102 35.04 -23.26 -2.37
C ARG A 102 36.31 -22.42 -2.19
N GLU A 103 36.39 -21.56 -1.19
CA GLU A 103 37.62 -20.85 -0.83
C GLU A 103 38.44 -21.74 0.11
N PRO A 104 39.45 -22.48 -0.39
CA PRO A 104 40.18 -23.41 0.45
C PRO A 104 41.15 -22.62 1.33
N ALA A 105 41.38 -23.13 2.54
CA ALA A 105 42.42 -22.72 3.47
C ALA A 105 43.84 -22.93 2.87
N VAL A 106 44.17 -22.24 1.78
CA VAL A 106 45.48 -22.22 1.14
C VAL A 106 46.19 -20.95 1.56
N THR A 107 46.63 -20.95 2.82
CA THR A 107 47.72 -20.11 3.35
C THR A 107 48.09 -20.62 4.75
N ALA A 108 48.31 -21.93 4.84
CA ALA A 108 49.00 -22.55 5.97
C ALA A 108 50.10 -23.45 5.41
N SER A 109 51.18 -22.83 4.94
CA SER A 109 52.52 -23.43 4.80
C SER A 109 53.53 -22.31 4.88
#